data_AF-A0A2Z4IRA0-F1
#
_entry.id   AF-A0A2Z4IRA0-F1
#
_cell.length_a   1.000
_cell.length_b   1.000
_cell.length_c   1.000
_cell.angle_alpha   90.00
_cell.angle_beta   90.00
_cell.angle_gamma   90.00
#
_symmetry.space_group_name_H-M   'P 1'
#
loop_
_entity.id
_entity.type
_entity.pdbx_description
1 polymer ?
#
loop_
_entity_poly.entity_id
_entity_poly.type
_entity_poly.pdbx_seq_one_letter_code
_entity_poly.pdbx_strand_id
1 'polypeptide(L)' 'MSNVGKTINDHYCHGFGNTNENLSGSHIEAEGIDWIILRTPLSTPVFIDFSKHLNKKQALIASWCEVQRLHA' A
#
# COMPACT_ATOMS: atom_id res chain seq x y z
N MET A 1 13.52 0.34 8.01
CA MET A 1 13.30 1.22 6.84
C MET A 1 11.86 1.68 6.91
N SER A 2 11.59 2.98 6.75
CA SER A 2 10.23 3.50 6.71
C SER A 2 9.73 3.57 5.27
N ASN A 3 8.47 3.25 5.06
CA ASN A 3 7.75 3.30 3.79
C ASN A 3 6.90 4.57 3.65
N VAL A 4 6.87 5.42 4.68
CA VAL A 4 6.15 6.71 4.65
C VAL A 4 6.62 7.54 3.46
N GLY A 5 5.66 8.13 2.75
CA GLY A 5 5.88 8.92 1.53
C GLY A 5 5.96 8.11 0.24
N LYS A 6 5.98 6.77 0.29
CA LYS A 6 5.90 5.95 -0.94
C LYS A 6 4.48 5.96 -1.50
N THR A 7 4.40 5.98 -2.82
CA THR A 7 3.15 5.86 -3.59
C THR A 7 2.88 4.40 -3.90
N ILE A 8 1.64 3.99 -3.67
CA ILE A 8 1.11 2.69 -4.08
C ILE A 8 0.80 2.78 -5.58
N ASN A 9 1.46 1.96 -6.38
CA ASN A 9 1.30 1.88 -7.84
C ASN A 9 0.53 0.61 -8.24
N ASP A 10 -0.25 0.05 -7.32
CA ASP A 10 -0.90 -1.21 -7.55
C ASP A 10 -1.95 -1.11 -8.67
N HIS A 11 -1.79 -1.96 -9.69
CA HIS A 11 -2.70 -2.06 -10.83
C HIS A 11 -3.68 -3.23 -10.69
N TYR A 12 -3.59 -4.02 -9.61
CA TYR A 12 -4.42 -5.20 -9.42
C TYR A 12 -5.68 -4.85 -8.61
N CYS A 13 -6.81 -4.74 -9.31
CA CYS A 13 -8.16 -4.50 -8.75
C CYS A 13 -8.71 -5.61 -7.81
N HIS A 14 -7.87 -6.34 -7.07
CA HIS A 14 -8.30 -7.50 -6.30
C HIS A 14 -7.94 -7.35 -4.82
N GLY A 15 -8.88 -6.78 -4.06
CA GLY A 15 -9.07 -7.07 -2.62
C GLY A 15 -7.86 -6.78 -1.74
N PHE A 16 -7.51 -5.51 -1.57
CA PHE A 16 -6.42 -5.09 -0.69
C PHE A 16 -6.88 -5.01 0.76
N GLY A 17 -6.31 -5.78 1.69
CA GLY A 17 -6.41 -5.49 3.13
C GLY A 17 -7.84 -5.18 3.63
N ASN A 18 -8.83 -6.00 3.22
CA ASN A 18 -10.29 -5.82 3.45
C ASN A 18 -11.00 -4.72 2.64
N THR A 19 -10.37 -4.14 1.60
CA THR A 19 -10.95 -3.10 0.75
C THR A 19 -11.15 -3.61 -0.68
N ASN A 20 -12.28 -3.25 -1.28
CA ASN A 20 -12.59 -3.51 -2.69
C ASN A 20 -12.17 -2.33 -3.59
N GLU A 21 -11.37 -1.41 -3.07
CA GLU A 21 -11.06 -0.14 -3.72
C GLU A 21 -9.70 -0.22 -4.42
N ASN A 22 -9.59 0.46 -5.56
CA ASN A 22 -8.30 0.69 -6.21
C ASN A 22 -7.52 1.72 -5.39
N LEU A 23 -6.39 1.30 -4.81
CA LEU A 23 -5.54 2.15 -3.98
C LEU A 23 -4.37 2.77 -4.76
N SER A 24 -4.32 2.59 -6.08
CA SER A 24 -3.31 3.20 -6.94
C SER A 24 -3.29 4.73 -6.80
N GLY A 25 -2.10 5.31 -6.71
CA GLY A 25 -1.90 6.73 -6.44
C GLY A 25 -2.05 7.14 -4.98
N SER A 26 -2.43 6.23 -4.08
CA SER A 26 -2.42 6.52 -2.63
C SER A 26 -0.99 6.60 -2.12
N HIS A 27 -0.74 7.41 -1.10
CA HIS A 27 0.58 7.48 -0.45
C HIS A 27 0.51 7.00 1.00
N ILE A 28 1.60 6.38 1.46
CA ILE A 28 1.73 5.95 2.85
C ILE A 28 1.95 7.20 3.72
N GLU A 29 0.97 7.52 4.55
CA GLU A 29 1.00 8.68 5.45
C GLU A 29 1.63 8.33 6.80
N ALA A 30 1.37 7.11 7.29
CA ALA A 30 1.93 6.61 8.54
C ALA A 30 2.20 5.11 8.47
N GLU A 31 3.18 4.65 9.26
CA GLU A 31 3.56 3.25 9.37
C GLU A 31 3.82 2.88 10.83
N GLY A 32 3.12 1.85 11.31
CA GLY A 32 3.42 1.19 12.58
C GLY A 32 4.22 -0.08 12.39
N ILE A 33 4.34 -0.91 13.41
CA ILE A 33 5.05 -2.20 13.32
C ILE A 33 4.34 -3.12 12.32
N ASP A 34 3.03 -3.29 12.52
CA ASP A 34 2.17 -4.25 11.82
C ASP A 34 1.03 -3.57 11.04
N TRP A 35 1.06 -2.26 10.86
CA TRP A 35 0.02 -1.53 10.13
C TRP A 35 0.60 -0.37 9.31
N ILE A 36 -0.22 0.15 8.38
CA ILE A 36 0.01 1.42 7.70
C ILE A 36 -1.30 2.21 7.56
N ILE A 37 -1.19 3.52 7.39
CA ILE A 37 -2.27 4.39 6.93
C ILE A 37 -1.90 4.92 5.56
N LEU A 38 -2.82 4.76 4.62
CA LEU A 38 -2.76 5.33 3.28
C LEU A 38 -3.67 6.55 3.20
N ARG A 39 -3.24 7.55 2.43
CA ARG A 39 -4.08 8.67 2.01
C ARG A 39 -4.39 8.49 0.53
N THR A 40 -5.66 8.29 0.20
CA THR A 40 -6.09 8.12 -1.20
C THR A 40 -6.03 9.44 -1.96
N PRO A 41 -6.08 9.41 -3.31
CA PRO A 41 -6.20 10.63 -4.12
C PRO A 41 -7.41 11.49 -3.78
N LEU A 42 -8.47 10.89 -3.22
CA LEU A 42 -9.68 11.58 -2.75
C LEU A 42 -9.54 12.08 -1.30
N SER A 43 -8.34 12.07 -0.73
CA SER A 43 -8.03 12.45 0.66
C SER A 43 -8.66 11.56 1.74
N THR A 44 -9.27 10.43 1.37
CA THR A 44 -9.81 9.45 2.31
C THR A 44 -8.66 8.67 2.97
N PRO A 45 -8.61 8.55 4.31
CA PRO A 45 -7.66 7.68 4.97
C PRO A 45 -8.09 6.21 4.86
N VAL A 46 -7.15 5.31 4.57
CA VAL A 46 -7.36 3.87 4.55
C VAL A 46 -6.36 3.20 5.49
N PHE A 47 -6.87 2.42 6.45
CA PHE A 47 -6.05 1.67 7.38
C PHE A 47 -5.83 0.25 6.85
N ILE A 48 -4.58 -0.20 6.83
CA ILE A 48 -4.22 -1.57 6.42
C ILE A 48 -3.51 -2.27 7.57
N ASP A 49 -4.07 -3.41 7.96
CA ASP A 49 -3.55 -4.30 8.99
C ASP A 49 -2.71 -5.44 8.39
N PHE A 50 -1.53 -5.67 8.98
CA PHE A 50 -0.63 -6.78 8.70
C PHE A 50 -0.39 -7.66 9.93
N SER A 51 -1.16 -7.57 11.02
CA SER A 51 -0.92 -8.41 12.22
C SER A 51 -0.82 -9.91 11.89
N LYS A 52 -1.56 -10.39 10.88
CA LYS A 52 -1.51 -11.80 10.40
C LYS A 52 -0.37 -12.10 9.41
N HIS A 53 0.28 -11.08 8.88
CA HIS A 53 1.26 -11.17 7.79
C HIS A 53 2.50 -10.30 8.06
N LEU A 54 2.87 -10.14 9.34
CA LEU A 54 3.92 -9.22 9.77
C LEU A 54 5.26 -9.46 9.06
N ASN A 55 5.62 -10.74 8.90
CA ASN A 55 6.84 -11.16 8.19
C ASN A 55 6.83 -10.83 6.69
N LYS A 56 5.66 -10.58 6.10
CA LYS A 56 5.48 -10.25 4.67
C LYS A 56 5.22 -8.77 4.42
N LYS A 57 4.93 -7.96 5.45
CA LYS A 57 4.58 -6.54 5.33
C LYS A 57 5.52 -5.77 4.40
N GLN A 58 6.84 -5.86 4.64
CA GLN A 58 7.82 -5.09 3.86
C GLN A 58 7.89 -5.55 2.40
N ALA A 59 7.80 -6.86 2.15
CA ALA A 59 7.79 -7.40 0.80
C ALA A 59 6.51 -7.03 0.03
N LEU A 60 5.36 -7.03 0.71
CA LEU A 60 4.09 -6.59 0.15
C LEU A 60 4.14 -5.10 -0.22
N ILE A 61 4.54 -4.24 0.71
CA ILE A 61 4.66 -2.80 0.44
C ILE A 61 5.64 -2.54 -0.70
N ALA A 62 6.78 -3.24 -0.73
CA ALA A 62 7.75 -3.11 -1.82
C ALA A 62 7.10 -3.46 -3.17
N SER A 63 6.42 -4.59 -3.27
CA SER A 63 5.71 -5.02 -4.48
C SER A 63 4.64 -4.01 -4.92
N TRP A 64 3.95 -3.35 -3.99
CA TRP A 64 2.94 -2.35 -4.31
C TRP A 64 3.53 -1.03 -4.80
N CYS A 65 4.73 -0.69 -4.34
CA CYS A 65 5.43 0.54 -4.72
C CYS A 65 6.26 0.36 -6.00
N GLU A 66 6.48 -0.87 -6.47
CA GLU A 66 7.18 -1.13 -7.73
C GLU A 66 6.41 -0.52 -8.90
N VAL A 67 7.03 0.47 -9.56
CA VAL A 67 6.54 0.97 -10.84
C VAL A 67 6.78 -0.14 -11.85
N GLN A 68 5.73 -0.75 -12.39
CA GLN A 68 5.90 -1.60 -13.57
C GLN A 68 6.48 -0.72 -14.68
N ARG A 69 7.76 -0.93 -15.00
CA ARG A 69 8.32 -0.46 -16.26
C ARG A 69 7.54 -1.20 -17.33
N LEU A 70 6.52 -0.56 -17.88
CA LEU A 70 5.96 -0.93 -19.18
C LEU A 70 7.16 -1.17 -20.09
N HIS A 71 7.34 -2.42 -20.52
CA HIS A 71 8.29 -2.75 -21.56
C HIS A 71 7.96 -1.84 -22.75
N ALA A 72 8.87 -0.91 -23.04
CA ALA A 72 8.87 -0.13 -24.26
C ALA A 72 9.34 -1.00 -25.44
#